data_AF-A4NZM7-F1
#
_entry.id   AF-A4NZM7-F1
#
_cell.length_a   1.000
_cell.length_b   1.000
_cell.length_c   1.000
_cell.angle_alpha   90.00
_cell.angle_beta   90.00
_cell.angle_gamma   90.00
#
_symmetry.space_group_name_H-M   'P 1'
#
loop_
_entity.id
_entity.type
_entity.pdbx_description
1 polymer ?
#
loop_
_entity_poly.entity_id
_entity_poly.type
_entity_poly.pdbx_seq_one_letter_code
_entity_poly.pdbx_strand_id
1 'polypeptide(L)' 'MKKEFKKWLISLNCEGINSLGINEIVSRVDEELRIVRANEQERIVLEELIAAFNEYKKTAS' A
#
# COMPACT_ATOMS: atom_id res chain seq x y z
N MET A 1 -5.16 -9.38 -4.12
CA MET A 1 -4.81 -8.61 -2.89
C MET A 1 -4.77 -7.11 -3.15
N LYS A 2 -4.22 -6.67 -4.29
CA LYS A 2 -4.11 -5.26 -4.68
C LYS A 2 -5.38 -4.43 -4.60
N LYS A 3 -6.53 -4.96 -5.03
CA LYS A 3 -7.82 -4.26 -4.93
C LYS A 3 -8.22 -3.93 -3.48
N GLU A 4 -7.97 -4.84 -2.55
CA GLU A 4 -8.25 -4.64 -1.12
C GLU A 4 -7.25 -3.66 -0.50
N PHE A 5 -5.97 -3.78 -0.84
CA PHE A 5 -4.94 -2.83 -0.44
C PHE A 5 -5.28 -1.40 -0.88
N LYS A 6 -5.75 -1.21 -2.12
CA LYS A 6 -6.21 0.09 -2.60
C LYS A 6 -7.37 0.64 -1.77
N LYS A 7 -8.37 -0.19 -1.44
CA LYS A 7 -9.50 0.21 -0.59
C LYS A 7 -9.03 0.59 0.81
N TRP A 8 -8.10 -0.18 1.38
CA TRP A 8 -7.50 0.11 2.67
C TRP A 8 -6.75 1.45 2.66
N LEU A 9 -5.91 1.72 1.66
CA LEU A 9 -5.24 3.01 1.51
C LEU A 9 -6.24 4.19 1.45
N ILE A 10 -7.35 4.04 0.71
CA ILE A 10 -8.42 5.05 0.68
C ILE A 10 -9.02 5.24 2.08
N SER A 11 -9.26 4.14 2.81
CA SER A 11 -9.87 4.18 4.15
C SER A 11 -9.01 4.85 5.21
N LEU A 12 -7.68 4.89 5.03
CA LEU A 12 -6.79 5.61 5.95
C LEU A 12 -7.03 7.11 5.93
N ASN A 13 -7.57 7.65 4.82
CA ASN A 13 -7.83 9.09 4.62
C ASN A 13 -6.65 9.98 5.07
N CYS A 14 -5.42 9.51 4.84
CA CYS A 14 -4.21 10.16 5.30
C CYS A 14 -3.74 11.19 4.26
N GLU A 15 -3.55 12.44 4.69
CA GLU A 15 -3.14 13.54 3.82
C GLU A 15 -1.83 13.25 3.06
N GLY A 16 -0.85 12.62 3.73
CA GLY A 16 0.40 12.21 3.09
C GLY A 16 0.21 11.19 1.95
N ILE A 17 -0.66 10.19 2.16
CA ILE A 17 -1.00 9.18 1.15
C ILE A 17 -1.78 9.81 -0.01
N ASN A 18 -2.70 10.72 0.31
CA ASN A 18 -3.51 11.43 -0.68
C ASN A 18 -2.65 12.36 -1.56
N SER A 19 -1.67 13.03 -0.96
CA SER A 19 -0.70 13.88 -1.67
C SER A 19 0.20 13.08 -2.62
N LEU A 20 0.69 11.91 -2.19
CA LEU A 20 1.49 11.03 -3.04
C LEU A 20 0.66 10.40 -4.18
N GLY A 21 -0.64 10.21 -3.94
CA GLY A 21 -1.57 9.64 -4.89
C GLY A 21 -1.72 8.13 -4.74
N ILE A 22 -2.93 7.68 -4.41
CA ILE A 22 -3.25 6.26 -4.18
C ILE A 22 -2.96 5.41 -5.43
N ASN A 23 -3.27 5.92 -6.61
CA ASN A 23 -2.98 5.21 -7.87
C ASN A 23 -1.48 5.03 -8.09
N GLU A 24 -0.68 6.02 -7.69
CA GLU A 24 0.77 6.01 -7.84
C GLU A 24 1.40 4.96 -6.92
N ILE A 25 0.97 4.89 -5.66
CA ILE A 25 1.35 3.83 -4.70
C ILE A 25 0.97 2.44 -5.26
N VAL A 26 -0.27 2.28 -5.68
CA VAL A 26 -0.80 1.00 -6.18
C VAL A 26 -0.10 0.57 -7.48
N SER A 27 0.42 1.50 -8.27
CA SER A 27 1.15 1.20 -9.50
C SER A 27 2.53 0.56 -9.26
N ARG A 28 3.07 0.63 -8.03
CA ARG A 28 4.39 0.09 -7.67
C ARG A 28 4.36 -1.38 -7.25
N VAL A 29 3.18 -1.96 -7.11
CA VAL A 29 2.98 -3.34 -6.67
C VAL A 29 2.17 -4.14 -7.69
N ASP A 30 2.35 -5.47 -7.72
CA ASP A 30 1.52 -6.38 -8.51
C ASP A 30 0.21 -6.77 -7.78
N GLU A 31 -0.56 -7.71 -8.36
CA GLU A 31 -1.84 -8.18 -7.80
C GLU A 31 -1.70 -8.88 -6.43
N GLU A 32 -0.51 -9.41 -6.13
CA GLU A 32 -0.13 -10.11 -4.90
C GLU A 32 0.63 -9.21 -3.91
N LEU A 33 0.72 -7.91 -4.17
CA LEU A 33 1.46 -6.93 -3.37
C LEU A 33 2.99 -7.10 -3.39
N ARG A 34 3.55 -7.75 -4.41
CA ARG A 34 5.00 -7.74 -4.62
C ARG A 34 5.42 -6.42 -5.25
N ILE A 35 6.49 -5.82 -4.75
CA ILE A 35 7.01 -4.55 -5.28
C ILE A 35 7.65 -4.81 -6.66
N VAL A 36 7.10 -4.19 -7.70
CA VAL A 36 7.58 -4.33 -9.10
C VAL A 36 8.46 -3.17 -9.55
N ARG A 37 8.33 -2.00 -8.93
CA ARG A 37 9.14 -0.80 -9.21
C ARG A 37 9.18 0.15 -8.02
N ALA A 38 10.37 0.45 -7.54
CA ALA A 38 10.63 1.42 -6.48
C ALA A 38 12.13 1.69 -6.40
N ASN A 39 12.52 2.92 -6.04
CA ASN A 39 13.86 3.16 -5.52
C ASN A 39 13.99 2.63 -4.07
N GLU A 40 15.17 2.73 -3.46
CA GLU A 40 15.44 2.21 -2.12
C GLU A 40 14.53 2.82 -1.04
N GLN A 41 14.33 4.14 -1.05
CA GLN A 41 13.49 4.84 -0.08
C GLN A 41 12.01 4.50 -0.28
N GLU A 42 11.54 4.51 -1.52
CA GLU A 42 10.17 4.12 -1.86
C GLU A 42 9.88 2.68 -1.44
N ARG A 43 10.86 1.78 -1.60
CA ARG A 43 10.73 0.37 -1.20
C ARG A 43 10.49 0.25 0.29
N ILE A 44 11.25 0.96 1.14
CA ILE A 44 11.07 0.93 2.60
C ILE A 44 9.63 1.33 2.97
N VAL A 45 9.15 2.46 2.43
CA VAL A 45 7.79 2.95 2.70
C VAL A 45 6.72 1.96 2.21
N LEU A 46 6.92 1.34 1.05
CA LEU A 46 5.99 0.34 0.52
C LEU A 46 5.97 -0.93 1.36
N GLU A 47 7.12 -1.41 1.82
CA GLU A 47 7.23 -2.59 2.70
C GLU A 47 6.49 -2.34 4.02
N GLU A 48 6.65 -1.16 4.63
CA GLU A 48 5.91 -0.75 5.83
C GLU A 48 4.40 -0.71 5.60
N LEU A 49 3.94 -0.09 4.50
CA LEU A 49 2.51 -0.03 4.16
C LEU A 49 1.91 -1.42 3.93
N ILE A 50 2.63 -2.30 3.22
CA ILE A 50 2.18 -3.68 2.97
C ILE A 50 2.12 -4.47 4.28
N ALA A 51 3.12 -4.32 5.16
CA ALA A 51 3.13 -4.97 6.47
C ALA A 51 1.93 -4.53 7.32
N ALA A 52 1.67 -3.22 7.41
CA ALA A 52 0.54 -2.66 8.13
C ALA A 52 -0.81 -3.16 7.56
N PHE A 53 -0.94 -3.25 6.24
CA PHE A 53 -2.13 -3.83 5.61
C PHE A 53 -2.33 -5.30 5.96
N ASN A 54 -1.26 -6.09 5.94
CA ASN A 54 -1.33 -7.51 6.30
C ASN A 54 -1.71 -7.72 7.77
N GLU A 55 -1.26 -6.84 8.67
CA GLU A 55 -1.68 -6.85 10.07
C GLU A 55 -3.18 -6.49 10.21
N TYR A 56 -3.63 -5.42 9.56
CA TYR A 56 -5.04 -5.04 9.49
C TYR A 56 -5.94 -6.20 9.00
N LYS A 57 -5.48 -6.95 7.99
CA LYS A 57 -6.21 -8.11 7.47
C LYS A 57 -6.36 -9.24 8.49
N LYS A 58 -5.38 -9.43 9.37
CA LYS A 58 -5.43 -10.47 10.43
C LYS A 58 -6.42 -10.11 11.53
N THR A 59 -6.53 -8.83 11.88
CA THR A 59 -7.42 -8.36 12.96
C THR A 59 -8.86 -8.13 12.50
N ALA A 60 -9.08 -7.96 11.19
CA ALA A 60 -10.41 -7.83 10.59
C ALA A 60 -11.07 -9.19 10.24
N SER A 61 -10.40 -10.31 10.52
CA SER A 61 -10.88 -11.69 10.26
C SER A 61 -11.31 -12.35 11.57
#